data_AF-A0A9E4BX35-F1
#
_entry.id   AF-A0A9E4BX35-F1
#
_cell.length_a   1.000
_cell.length_b   1.000
_cell.length_c   1.000
_cell.angle_alpha   90.00
_cell.angle_beta   90.00
_cell.angle_gamma   90.00
#
_symmetry.space_group_name_H-M   'P 1'
#
loop_
_entity.id
_entity.type
_entity.pdbx_description
1 polymer ?
#
loop_
_entity_poly.entity_id
_entity_poly.type
_entity_poly.pdbx_seq_one_letter_code
_entity_poly.pdbx_strand_id
1 'polypeptide(L)'
;PENRHDRKETERFKSFVYDELMQRDKVSLDIFWLRDESLEESENLPEPDVIAAEITENLEAALEQFASIYEEIAPSEDGATEEYEYVTQTN
;
A
#
# COMPACT_ATOMS: atom_id res chain seq x y z
N PRO A 1 18.08 3.61 35.40
CA PRO A 1 19.24 4.25 34.74
C PRO A 1 19.58 5.60 35.39
N GLU A 2 20.80 5.76 35.89
CA GLU A 2 21.23 6.93 36.69
C GLU A 2 21.41 8.21 35.84
N ASN A 3 21.75 8.10 34.54
CA ASN A 3 22.03 9.22 33.64
C ASN A 3 20.79 9.84 32.95
N ARG A 4 19.59 9.79 33.55
CA ARG A 4 18.38 10.34 32.90
C ARG A 4 18.42 11.88 32.79
N HIS A 5 19.12 12.52 33.71
CA HIS A 5 19.22 13.98 33.81
C HIS A 5 20.30 14.56 32.89
N ASP A 6 21.22 13.72 32.41
CA ASP A 6 22.33 14.12 31.52
C ASP A 6 22.03 13.88 30.04
N ARG A 7 20.82 13.43 29.70
CA ARG A 7 20.42 13.20 28.30
C ARG A 7 20.37 14.54 27.56
N LYS A 8 21.04 14.57 26.41
CA LYS A 8 20.97 15.68 25.46
C LYS A 8 20.03 15.33 24.33
N GLU A 9 19.42 16.34 23.74
CA GLU A 9 18.55 16.16 22.56
C GLU A 9 19.33 15.56 21.40
N THR A 10 18.70 14.62 20.72
CA THR A 10 19.20 13.97 19.50
C THR A 10 18.05 13.87 18.50
N GLU A 11 18.33 13.42 17.28
CA GLU A 11 17.32 13.23 16.24
C GLU A 11 16.08 12.45 16.74
N ARG A 12 16.29 11.35 17.46
CA ARG A 12 15.20 10.52 18.02
C ARG A 12 14.86 10.84 19.48
N PHE A 13 15.37 11.93 20.04
CA PHE A 13 15.08 12.32 21.41
C PHE A 13 14.93 13.84 21.52
N LYS A 14 13.70 14.29 21.71
CA LYS A 14 13.37 15.69 21.98
C LYS A 14 12.74 15.84 23.35
N SER A 15 13.16 16.84 24.10
CA SER A 15 12.57 17.20 25.39
C SER A 15 11.53 18.31 25.21
N PHE A 16 10.47 18.27 26.01
CA PHE A 16 9.41 19.28 26.00
C PHE A 16 9.22 19.81 27.42
N VAL A 17 9.14 21.13 27.57
CA VAL A 17 8.92 21.75 28.89
C VAL A 17 7.43 21.79 29.23
N TYR A 18 7.12 21.88 30.53
CA TYR A 18 5.73 21.85 31.01
C TYR A 18 4.83 22.90 30.32
N ASP A 19 5.33 24.12 30.18
CA ASP A 19 4.56 25.22 29.58
C ASP A 19 4.21 24.96 28.11
N GLU A 20 5.08 24.25 27.37
CA GLU A 20 4.82 23.86 25.98
C GLU A 20 3.73 22.80 25.90
N LEU A 21 3.73 21.83 26.83
CA LEU A 21 2.71 20.79 26.89
C LEU A 21 1.33 21.35 27.28
N MET A 22 1.30 22.35 28.17
CA MET A 22 0.07 23.01 28.62
C MET A 22 -0.61 23.85 27.53
N GLN A 23 0.16 24.36 26.57
CA GLN A 23 -0.37 25.13 25.44
C GLN A 23 -1.01 24.25 24.36
N ARG A 24 -0.78 22.92 24.40
CA ARG A 24 -1.35 21.98 23.42
C ARG A 24 -2.83 21.77 23.68
N ASP A 25 -3.59 21.53 22.60
CA ASP A 25 -4.99 21.15 22.71
C ASP A 25 -5.13 19.91 23.61
N LYS A 26 -5.98 20.02 24.63
CA LYS A 26 -6.28 18.98 25.63
C LYS A 26 -5.06 18.38 26.33
N VAL A 27 -3.91 19.07 26.34
CA VAL A 27 -2.64 18.50 26.85
C VAL A 27 -2.32 17.17 26.16
N SER A 28 -2.58 17.08 24.85
CA SER A 28 -2.31 15.86 24.10
C SER A 28 -0.81 15.56 24.11
N LEU A 29 -0.45 14.40 24.68
CA LEU A 29 0.92 13.86 24.72
C LEU A 29 1.28 13.05 23.47
N ASP A 30 0.36 12.95 22.51
CA ASP A 30 0.67 12.45 21.18
C ASP A 30 1.45 13.54 20.41
N ILE A 31 2.77 13.46 20.48
CA ILE A 31 3.70 14.48 19.97
C ILE A 31 4.55 13.88 18.87
N PHE A 32 4.29 14.31 17.64
CA PHE A 32 5.16 14.07 16.49
C PHE A 32 6.22 15.17 16.43
N TRP A 33 7.49 14.82 16.68
CA TRP A 33 8.62 15.76 16.56
C TRP A 33 9.62 15.40 15.47
N LEU A 34 9.63 14.13 15.07
CA LEU A 34 10.38 13.66 13.92
C LEU A 34 9.37 13.50 12.79
N ARG A 35 9.58 14.23 11.69
CA ARG A 35 8.91 13.93 10.44
C ARG A 35 9.70 12.83 9.76
N ASP A 36 9.00 11.80 9.31
CA ASP A 36 9.59 10.75 8.48
C ASP A 36 9.85 11.35 7.11
N GLU A 37 11.10 11.30 6.62
CA GLU A 37 11.48 11.82 5.30
C GLU A 37 10.78 11.07 4.16
N SER A 38 10.28 9.85 4.39
CA SER A 38 9.43 9.14 3.41
C SER A 38 8.07 9.81 3.17
N LEU A 39 7.65 10.77 4.02
CA LEU A 39 6.41 11.53 3.83
C LEU A 39 6.56 12.71 2.86
N GLU A 40 7.77 13.07 2.43
CA GLU A 40 7.97 14.13 1.43
C GLU A 40 7.39 13.76 0.04
N GLU A 41 7.24 12.46 -0.25
CA GLU A 41 6.52 11.98 -1.44
C GLU A 41 5.01 12.29 -1.37
N SER A 42 4.43 12.36 -0.16
CA SER A 42 3.01 12.67 0.04
C SER A 42 2.71 14.16 -0.16
N GLU A 43 3.67 15.04 0.13
CA GLU A 43 3.50 16.50 -0.05
C GLU A 43 3.57 16.94 -1.52
N ASN A 44 4.06 16.09 -2.43
CA ASN A 44 4.18 16.37 -3.87
C ASN A 44 3.26 15.48 -4.73
N LEU A 45 2.18 14.95 -4.15
CA LEU A 45 1.23 14.15 -4.91
C LEU A 45 0.47 15.02 -5.93
N PRO A 46 0.33 14.56 -7.19
CA PRO A 46 -0.51 15.23 -8.17
C PRO A 46 -1.98 15.22 -7.70
N GLU A 47 -2.80 16.05 -8.33
CA GLU A 47 -4.24 16.14 -8.02
C GLU A 47 -4.90 14.75 -8.01
N PRO A 48 -5.86 14.47 -7.10
CA PRO A 48 -6.47 13.16 -6.96
C PRO A 48 -7.05 12.60 -8.27
N ASP A 49 -7.58 13.48 -9.13
CA ASP A 49 -8.13 13.10 -10.43
C ASP A 49 -7.05 12.55 -11.39
N VAL A 50 -5.82 13.07 -11.32
CA VAL A 50 -4.68 12.58 -12.12
C VAL A 50 -4.29 11.18 -11.64
N ILE A 51 -4.20 10.98 -10.32
CA ILE A 51 -3.88 9.68 -9.74
C ILE A 51 -4.95 8.64 -10.10
N ALA A 52 -6.23 9.01 -10.03
CA ALA A 52 -7.33 8.13 -10.41
C ALA A 52 -7.28 7.74 -11.89
N ALA A 53 -6.97 8.70 -12.78
CA ALA A 53 -6.80 8.44 -14.21
C ALA A 53 -5.63 7.47 -14.48
N GLU A 54 -4.46 7.73 -13.89
CA GLU A 54 -3.27 6.87 -14.04
C GLU A 54 -3.51 5.45 -13.52
N ILE A 55 -4.19 5.29 -12.38
CA ILE A 55 -4.56 3.98 -11.85
C ILE A 55 -5.49 3.25 -12.81
N THR A 56 -6.48 3.94 -13.37
CA THR A 56 -7.45 3.33 -14.29
C THR A 56 -6.77 2.83 -15.56
N GLU A 57 -5.90 3.66 -16.16
CA GLU A 57 -5.14 3.30 -17.36
C GLU A 57 -4.23 2.09 -17.11
N ASN A 58 -3.51 2.08 -15.99
CA ASN A 58 -2.65 0.93 -15.63
C ASN A 58 -3.46 -0.36 -15.43
N LEU A 59 -4.62 -0.28 -14.80
CA LEU A 59 -5.49 -1.43 -14.60
C LEU A 59 -6.08 -1.94 -15.91
N GLU A 60 -6.47 -1.05 -16.83
CA GLU A 60 -6.95 -1.42 -18.17
C GLU A 60 -5.86 -2.16 -18.95
N ALA A 61 -4.63 -1.64 -18.97
CA ALA A 61 -3.50 -2.28 -19.64
C ALA A 61 -3.16 -3.65 -19.02
N ALA A 62 -3.24 -3.77 -17.69
CA ALA A 62 -3.03 -5.05 -17.02
C ALA A 62 -4.13 -6.07 -17.38
N LEU A 63 -5.39 -5.65 -17.44
CA LEU A 63 -6.51 -6.52 -17.82
C LEU A 63 -6.38 -6.99 -19.27
N GLU A 64 -5.96 -6.13 -20.20
CA GLU A 64 -5.72 -6.51 -21.60
C GLU A 64 -4.61 -7.57 -21.71
N GLN A 65 -3.53 -7.41 -20.96
CA GLN A 65 -2.45 -8.42 -20.91
C GLN A 65 -2.98 -9.76 -20.39
N PHE A 66 -3.79 -9.78 -19.33
CA PHE A 66 -4.39 -11.02 -18.84
C PHE A 66 -5.34 -11.66 -19.85
N ALA A 67 -6.13 -10.86 -20.57
CA ALA A 67 -7.01 -11.36 -21.63
C ALA A 67 -6.22 -12.00 -22.77
N SER A 68 -5.13 -11.37 -23.21
CA SER A 68 -4.24 -11.92 -24.23
C SER A 68 -3.59 -13.24 -23.78
N ILE A 69 -3.14 -13.32 -22.52
CA ILE A 69 -2.59 -14.56 -21.96
C ILE A 69 -3.66 -15.66 -21.89
N TYR A 70 -4.89 -15.29 -21.53
CA TYR A 70 -6.00 -16.24 -21.50
C TYR A 70 -6.30 -16.81 -22.88
N GLU A 71 -6.33 -15.98 -23.92
CA GLU A 71 -6.51 -16.43 -25.31
C GLU A 71 -5.38 -17.34 -25.80
N GLU A 72 -4.13 -17.06 -25.40
CA GLU A 72 -2.98 -17.90 -25.75
C GLU A 72 -3.05 -19.31 -25.12
N ILE A 73 -3.58 -19.39 -23.89
CA ILE A 73 -3.66 -20.64 -23.12
C ILE A 73 -5.02 -21.35 -23.33
N ALA A 74 -6.03 -20.66 -23.85
CA ALA A 74 -7.33 -21.22 -24.11
C ALA A 74 -7.18 -22.40 -25.10
N PRO A 75 -7.65 -23.61 -24.74
CA PRO A 75 -7.60 -24.74 -25.65
C PRO A 75 -8.41 -24.38 -26.90
N SER A 76 -7.77 -24.44 -28.06
CA SER A 76 -8.44 -24.28 -29.35
C SER A 76 -9.64 -25.23 -29.40
N GLU A 77 -10.83 -24.71 -29.72
CA GLU A 77 -12.06 -25.51 -29.90
C GLU A 77 -11.95 -26.55 -31.04
N ASP A 78 -10.80 -26.67 -31.71
CA ASP A 78 -10.47 -27.73 -32.68
C ASP A 78 -10.09 -29.09 -32.04
N GLY A 79 -10.20 -29.22 -30.71
CA GLY A 79 -9.98 -30.48 -29.98
C GLY A 79 -11.24 -31.12 -29.39
N ALA A 80 -12.44 -30.61 -29.71
CA ALA A 80 -13.68 -31.19 -29.21
C ALA A 80 -14.14 -32.35 -30.09
N THR A 81 -13.71 -33.58 -29.77
CA THR A 81 -14.54 -34.81 -29.76
C THR A 81 -13.60 -36.01 -29.71
N GLU A 82 -13.35 -36.53 -28.51
CA GLU A 82 -13.01 -37.92 -28.16
C GLU A 82 -12.43 -37.84 -26.74
N GLU A 83 -12.75 -38.79 -25.86
CA GLU A 83 -12.33 -38.81 -24.44
C GLU A 83 -13.22 -38.08 -23.40
N TYR A 84 -14.54 -38.11 -23.57
CA TYR A 84 -15.46 -38.02 -22.41
C TYR A 84 -16.54 -39.11 -22.50
N GLU A 85 -16.12 -40.36 -22.68
CA GLU A 85 -17.00 -41.53 -22.52
C GLU A 85 -16.27 -42.65 -21.76
N TYR A 86 -15.82 -42.35 -20.54
CA TYR A 86 -15.58 -43.38 -19.54
C TYR A 86 -16.07 -42.85 -18.20
N VAL A 87 -16.64 -43.72 -17.37
CA VAL A 87 -17.19 -43.47 -16.03
C VAL A 87 -18.69 -43.12 -15.97
N THR A 88 -19.55 -43.97 -16.52
CA THR A 88 -20.88 -44.26 -15.91
C THR A 88 -21.25 -45.75 -15.93
N GLN A 89 -20.27 -46.67 -15.86
CA GLN A 89 -20.56 -48.09 -15.77
C GLN A 89 -19.75 -48.78 -14.66
N THR A 90 -20.15 -48.53 -13.41
CA THR A 90 -19.98 -49.45 -12.27
C THR A 90 -20.78 -48.93 -11.07
N ASN A 91 -22.07 -49.25 -11.04
CA ASN A 91 -22.78 -49.71 -9.84
C ASN A 91 -24.09 -50.40 -10.25
#